data_AF-A0A2E2W6P5-F1
#
_entry.id   AF-A0A2E2W6P5-F1
#
_cell.length_a   1.000
_cell.length_b   1.000
_cell.length_c   1.000
_cell.angle_alpha   90.00
_cell.angle_beta   90.00
_cell.angle_gamma   90.00
#
_symmetry.space_group_name_H-M   'P 1'
#
loop_
_entity.id
_entity.type
_entity.pdbx_description
1 polymer ?
#
loop_
_entity_poly.entity_id
_entity_poly.type
_entity_poly.pdbx_seq_one_letter_code
_entity_poly.pdbx_strand_id
1 'polypeptide(L)'
;MKYLLFIFLLSGTAQVFSQQLVYTPKNPAFGGDSFNYTWLLNSANAQNGFTDPDNDDFGDQTELERFAEDLNSSILGQVSRSLFLSEFGDEGLQPGTFTFGSLAIDIFETGQGLVIDILDTNTGEQTQVIIPN
;
A
#
# COMPACT_ATOMS: atom_id res chain seq x y z
N MET A 1 40.81 27.76 66.54
CA MET A 1 40.44 26.40 66.09
C MET A 1 38.93 26.21 65.93
N LYS A 2 38.09 26.44 66.96
CA LYS A 2 36.63 26.19 66.90
C LYS A 2 35.87 27.00 65.83
N TYR A 3 36.23 28.27 65.62
CA TYR A 3 35.61 29.14 64.62
C TYR A 3 36.00 28.80 63.16
N LEU A 4 37.19 28.23 62.96
CA LEU A 4 37.68 27.81 61.65
C LEU A 4 36.90 26.59 61.13
N LEU A 5 36.58 25.67 62.05
CA LEU A 5 35.73 24.50 61.78
C LEU A 5 34.29 24.90 61.43
N PHE A 6 33.78 25.96 62.06
CA PHE A 6 32.43 26.48 61.80
C PHE A 6 32.31 27.15 60.42
N ILE A 7 33.34 27.89 60.00
CA ILE A 7 33.40 28.51 58.67
C ILE A 7 33.54 27.45 57.57
N PHE A 8 34.33 26.39 57.81
CA PHE A 8 34.45 25.27 56.89
C PHE A 8 33.12 24.51 56.69
N LEU A 9 32.32 24.37 57.76
CA LEU A 9 31.00 23.74 57.70
C LEU A 9 29.99 24.58 56.88
N LEU A 10 30.09 25.91 56.95
CA LEU A 10 29.20 26.83 56.23
C LEU A 10 29.51 26.92 54.73
N SER A 11 30.78 26.76 54.33
CA SER A 11 31.20 26.74 52.92
C SER A 11 30.84 25.45 52.18
N GLY A 12 30.35 24.42 52.88
CA GLY A 12 30.00 23.11 52.32
C GLY A 12 28.59 22.97 51.77
N THR A 13 27.74 24.01 51.83
CA THR A 13 26.40 23.97 51.22
C THR A 13 26.52 24.19 49.71
N ALA A 14 27.02 23.18 49.01
CA ALA A 14 27.01 23.13 47.55
C ALA A 14 25.56 23.20 47.06
N GLN A 15 25.33 24.02 46.03
CA GLN A 15 24.01 24.17 45.42
C GLN A 15 23.56 22.81 44.86
N VAL A 16 22.44 22.30 45.37
CA VAL A 16 21.84 21.07 44.87
C VAL A 16 21.07 21.41 43.60
N PHE A 17 21.61 20.99 42.45
CA PHE A 17 20.92 21.09 41.17
C PHE A 17 19.85 20.00 41.10
N SER A 18 18.59 20.41 41.00
CA SER A 18 17.49 19.51 40.66
C SER A 18 16.79 20.01 39.40
N GLN A 19 16.31 19.08 38.60
CA GLN A 19 15.49 19.36 37.43
C GLN A 19 14.19 18.56 37.52
N GLN A 20 13.14 19.09 36.90
CA GLN A 20 11.88 18.38 36.76
C GLN A 20 12.07 17.20 35.80
N LEU A 21 11.61 16.02 36.20
CA LEU A 21 11.44 14.89 35.30
C LEU A 21 10.10 15.04 34.59
N VAL A 22 10.14 15.19 33.27
CA VAL A 22 8.94 15.18 32.43
C VAL A 22 8.84 13.82 31.77
N TYR A 23 7.69 13.16 31.94
CA TYR A 23 7.40 11.90 31.27
C TYR A 23 6.82 12.18 29.89
N THR A 24 7.46 11.62 28.87
CA THR A 24 6.93 11.60 27.51
C THR A 24 6.73 10.14 27.10
N PRO A 25 5.50 9.71 26.76
CA PRO A 25 5.25 8.39 26.24
C PRO A 25 6.07 8.13 24.97
N LYS A 26 6.56 6.90 24.79
CA LYS A 26 7.27 6.51 23.55
C LYS A 26 6.32 6.28 22.39
N ASN A 27 5.12 5.77 22.68
CA ASN A 27 4.10 5.48 21.67
C ASN A 27 3.33 6.78 21.34
N PRO A 28 3.31 7.21 20.07
CA PRO A 28 2.60 8.40 19.63
C PRO A 28 1.11 8.43 20.02
N ALA A 29 0.46 7.28 20.11
CA ALA A 29 -0.96 7.18 20.46
C ALA A 29 -1.30 7.77 21.85
N PHE A 30 -0.30 7.92 22.73
CA PHE A 30 -0.46 8.51 24.06
C PHE A 30 0.13 9.92 24.17
N GLY A 31 0.40 10.60 23.04
CA GLY A 31 1.03 11.92 23.03
C GLY A 31 2.57 11.89 23.02
N GLY A 32 3.14 10.78 22.54
CA GLY A 32 4.56 10.63 22.27
C GLY A 32 5.01 11.21 20.92
N ASP A 33 6.29 11.05 20.61
CA ASP A 33 6.86 11.48 19.34
C ASP A 33 6.28 10.68 18.15
N SER A 34 5.68 11.38 17.18
CA SER A 34 5.09 10.80 15.97
C SER A 34 6.09 10.07 15.08
N PHE A 35 7.38 10.46 15.10
CA PHE A 35 8.41 9.79 14.30
C PHE A 35 8.68 8.36 14.75
N ASN A 36 8.34 8.01 16.00
CA ASN A 36 8.49 6.64 16.50
C ASN A 36 7.46 5.66 15.92
N TYR A 37 6.39 6.14 15.27
CA TYR A 37 5.30 5.28 14.78
C TYR A 37 5.81 4.20 13.83
N THR A 38 6.52 4.60 12.77
CA THR A 38 6.99 3.68 11.72
C THR A 38 7.93 2.63 12.29
N TRP A 39 8.85 3.02 13.17
CA TRP A 39 9.77 2.08 13.80
C TRP A 39 9.05 1.08 14.72
N LEU A 40 8.11 1.56 15.55
CA LEU A 40 7.32 0.71 16.44
C LEU A 40 6.46 -0.28 15.66
N LEU A 41 5.81 0.16 14.59
CA LEU A 41 4.99 -0.68 13.72
C LEU A 41 5.83 -1.76 13.02
N ASN A 42 6.98 -1.37 12.45
CA ASN A 42 7.86 -2.31 11.77
C ASN A 42 8.47 -3.33 12.75
N SER A 43 8.85 -2.89 13.95
CA SER A 43 9.35 -3.79 15.00
C SER A 43 8.28 -4.77 15.48
N ALA A 44 7.02 -4.32 15.57
CA ALA A 44 5.89 -5.18 15.93
C ALA A 44 5.61 -6.23 14.83
N ASN A 45 5.58 -5.82 13.57
CA ASN A 45 5.36 -6.73 12.44
C ASN A 45 6.49 -7.76 12.30
N ALA A 46 7.75 -7.36 12.50
CA ALA A 46 8.89 -8.29 12.44
C ALA A 46 8.87 -9.38 13.52
N GLN A 47 8.17 -9.13 14.63
CA GLN A 47 7.97 -10.10 15.72
C GLN A 47 6.58 -10.76 15.68
N ASN A 48 5.72 -10.34 14.74
CA ASN A 48 4.38 -10.86 14.63
C ASN A 48 4.43 -12.29 14.06
N GLY A 49 4.21 -13.28 14.93
CA GLY A 49 4.12 -14.69 14.54
C GLY A 49 2.70 -15.15 14.21
N PHE A 50 1.71 -14.24 14.15
CA PHE A 50 0.35 -14.58 13.78
C PHE A 50 0.21 -14.54 12.27
N THR A 51 0.02 -15.72 11.69
CA THR A 51 -0.47 -15.88 10.33
C THR A 51 -1.98 -16.06 10.40
N ASP A 52 -2.69 -15.43 9.46
CA ASP A 52 -4.13 -15.63 9.33
C ASP A 52 -4.42 -17.11 9.00
N PRO A 53 -5.24 -17.83 9.79
CA PRO A 53 -5.53 -19.25 9.59
C PRO A 53 -6.30 -19.53 8.29
N ASP A 54 -6.94 -18.52 7.70
CA ASP A 54 -7.60 -18.61 6.39
C ASP A 54 -6.66 -18.19 5.23
N ASN A 55 -5.41 -17.83 5.54
CA ASN A 55 -4.40 -17.39 4.56
C ASN A 55 -3.61 -18.55 3.94
N ASP A 56 -3.99 -19.80 4.22
CA ASP A 56 -3.49 -21.00 3.53
C ASP A 56 -3.93 -21.05 2.05
N ASP A 57 -4.89 -20.23 1.62
CA ASP A 57 -5.34 -20.13 0.21
C ASP A 57 -4.52 -19.14 -0.63
N PHE A 58 -3.73 -18.27 -0.01
CA PHE A 58 -2.65 -17.52 -0.67
C PHE A 58 -1.31 -18.20 -0.36
N GLY A 59 -1.28 -19.52 -0.53
CA GLY A 59 -0.12 -20.35 -0.29
C GLY A 59 1.13 -19.72 -0.91
N ASP A 60 2.22 -19.75 -0.14
CA ASP A 60 3.58 -19.36 -0.47
C ASP A 60 3.86 -19.36 -1.99
N GLN A 61 3.45 -18.28 -2.67
CA GLN A 61 3.81 -18.09 -4.06
C GLN A 61 5.33 -17.96 -4.06
N THR A 62 5.98 -19.00 -4.57
CA THR A 62 7.43 -19.03 -4.68
C THR A 62 7.89 -17.78 -5.44
N GLU A 63 9.11 -17.31 -5.20
CA GLU A 63 9.64 -16.15 -5.93
C GLU A 63 9.53 -16.32 -7.46
N LEU A 64 9.53 -17.56 -7.94
CA LEU A 64 9.30 -17.92 -9.33
C LEU A 64 7.84 -17.73 -9.78
N GLU A 65 6.87 -18.09 -8.93
CA GLU A 65 5.44 -17.90 -9.19
C GLU A 65 5.12 -16.40 -9.29
N ARG A 66 5.65 -15.60 -8.35
CA ARG A 66 5.53 -14.13 -8.39
C ARG A 66 6.19 -13.53 -9.62
N PHE A 67 7.38 -14.01 -9.98
CA PHE A 67 8.05 -13.58 -11.20
C PHE A 67 7.26 -13.94 -12.46
N ALA A 68 6.62 -15.11 -12.50
CA ALA A 68 5.78 -15.51 -13.63
C ALA A 68 4.51 -14.63 -13.72
N GLU A 69 3.92 -14.27 -12.59
CA GLU A 69 2.75 -13.39 -12.52
C GLU A 69 3.09 -11.93 -12.90
N ASP A 70 4.25 -11.43 -12.45
CA ASP A 70 4.81 -10.14 -12.86
C ASP A 70 5.16 -10.10 -14.35
N LEU A 71 5.70 -11.19 -14.88
CA LEU A 71 6.00 -11.34 -16.31
C LEU A 71 4.70 -11.38 -17.12
N ASN A 72 3.69 -12.13 -16.65
CA ASN A 72 2.40 -12.24 -17.32
C ASN A 72 1.68 -10.89 -17.36
N SER A 73 1.60 -10.17 -16.23
CA SER A 73 1.02 -8.83 -16.19
C SER A 73 1.78 -7.82 -17.06
N SER A 74 3.11 -7.92 -17.12
CA SER A 74 3.94 -7.07 -17.99
C SER A 74 3.72 -7.37 -19.48
N ILE A 75 3.65 -8.64 -19.86
CA ILE A 75 3.40 -9.08 -21.24
C ILE A 75 1.98 -8.71 -21.65
N LEU A 76 0.97 -8.97 -20.80
CA LEU A 76 -0.41 -8.58 -21.05
C LEU A 76 -0.54 -7.06 -21.20
N GLY A 77 0.15 -6.27 -20.39
CA GLY A 77 0.17 -4.82 -20.54
C GLY A 77 0.87 -4.34 -21.83
N GLN A 78 1.90 -5.04 -22.30
CA GLN A 78 2.57 -4.72 -23.57
C GLN A 78 1.73 -5.15 -24.78
N VAL A 79 1.11 -6.34 -24.72
CA VAL A 79 0.21 -6.86 -25.76
C VAL A 79 -1.04 -6.00 -25.82
N SER A 80 -1.64 -5.63 -24.70
CA SER A 80 -2.79 -4.73 -24.64
C SER A 80 -2.46 -3.36 -25.24
N ARG A 81 -1.32 -2.75 -24.90
CA ARG A 81 -0.87 -1.49 -25.54
C ARG A 81 -0.56 -1.66 -27.02
N SER A 82 0.05 -2.77 -27.42
CA SER A 82 0.37 -3.06 -28.82
C SER A 82 -0.89 -3.27 -29.65
N LEU A 83 -1.88 -3.99 -29.12
CA LEU A 83 -3.19 -4.21 -29.74
C LEU A 83 -4.00 -2.92 -29.79
N PHE A 84 -3.96 -2.12 -28.72
CA PHE A 84 -4.59 -0.80 -28.69
C PHE A 84 -4.01 0.12 -29.77
N LEU A 85 -2.68 0.16 -29.90
CA LEU A 85 -1.99 0.96 -30.91
C LEU A 85 -2.20 0.42 -32.34
N SER A 86 -2.33 -0.90 -32.52
CA SER A 86 -2.52 -1.52 -33.84
C SER A 86 -3.94 -1.41 -34.37
N GLU A 87 -4.94 -1.44 -33.49
CA GLU A 87 -6.36 -1.38 -33.89
C GLU A 87 -6.95 0.04 -33.82
N PHE A 88 -6.46 0.91 -32.92
CA PHE A 88 -7.05 2.24 -32.68
C PHE A 88 -6.15 3.43 -33.06
N GLY A 89 -4.86 3.21 -33.33
CA GLY A 89 -3.92 4.30 -33.64
C GLY A 89 -3.93 5.44 -32.60
N ASP A 90 -3.59 6.66 -33.02
CA ASP A 90 -3.66 7.90 -32.20
C ASP A 90 -5.11 8.41 -32.03
N GLU A 91 -6.12 7.66 -32.49
CA GLU A 91 -7.52 8.10 -32.60
C GLU A 91 -8.48 7.32 -31.68
N GLY A 92 -8.05 6.94 -30.47
CA GLY A 92 -8.94 6.55 -29.36
C GLY A 92 -9.90 5.36 -29.60
N LEU A 93 -10.71 5.04 -28.60
CA LEU A 93 -11.67 3.93 -28.66
C LEU A 93 -12.83 4.29 -29.60
N GLN A 94 -12.85 3.71 -30.79
CA GLN A 94 -13.95 3.88 -31.73
C GLN A 94 -15.09 2.91 -31.39
N PRO A 95 -16.35 3.38 -31.36
CA PRO A 95 -17.52 2.51 -31.19
C PRO A 95 -17.57 1.42 -32.28
N GLY A 96 -17.79 0.18 -31.86
CA GLY A 96 -17.79 -0.97 -32.76
C GLY A 96 -17.85 -2.30 -32.02
N THR A 97 -18.22 -3.34 -32.76
CA THR A 97 -18.28 -4.71 -32.26
C THR A 97 -17.04 -5.49 -32.72
N PHE A 98 -16.31 -6.05 -31.77
CA PHE A 98 -15.08 -6.80 -31.97
C PHE A 98 -15.23 -8.22 -31.44
N THR A 99 -14.71 -9.21 -32.16
CA THR A 99 -14.74 -10.62 -31.72
C THR A 99 -13.31 -11.12 -31.53
N PHE A 100 -12.97 -11.50 -30.30
CA PHE A 100 -11.67 -12.03 -29.94
C PHE A 100 -11.80 -13.46 -29.41
N GLY A 101 -11.56 -14.45 -30.27
CA GLY A 101 -11.69 -15.86 -29.90
C GLY A 101 -13.12 -16.20 -29.53
N SER A 102 -13.37 -16.46 -28.24
CA SER A 102 -14.71 -16.70 -27.68
C SER A 102 -15.35 -15.46 -27.04
N LEU A 103 -14.68 -14.31 -27.01
CA LEU A 103 -15.21 -13.08 -26.44
C LEU A 103 -15.80 -12.21 -27.55
N ALA A 104 -17.08 -11.88 -27.43
CA ALA A 104 -17.74 -10.85 -28.22
C ALA A 104 -17.76 -9.56 -27.40
N ILE A 105 -17.12 -8.51 -27.93
CA ILE A 105 -16.99 -7.21 -27.27
C ILE A 105 -17.77 -6.19 -28.08
N ASP A 106 -18.72 -5.50 -27.45
CA ASP A 106 -19.46 -4.41 -28.07
C ASP A 106 -19.17 -3.10 -27.36
N ILE A 107 -18.70 -2.12 -28.11
CA ILE A 107 -18.31 -0.81 -27.59
C ILE A 107 -19.24 0.23 -28.17
N PHE A 108 -20.00 0.91 -27.30
CA PHE A 108 -20.87 2.00 -27.71
C PHE A 108 -20.77 3.19 -26.75
N GLU A 109 -20.90 4.39 -27.31
CA GLU A 109 -20.86 5.62 -26.56
C GLU A 109 -22.26 5.99 -26.06
N THR A 110 -22.37 6.35 -24.79
CA THR A 110 -23.60 6.85 -24.18
C THR A 110 -23.38 8.25 -23.64
N GLY A 111 -24.47 8.98 -23.37
CA GLY A 111 -24.37 10.32 -22.76
C GLY A 111 -23.73 10.36 -21.36
N GLN A 112 -23.39 9.21 -20.77
CA GLN A 112 -22.71 9.09 -19.48
C GLN A 112 -21.25 8.61 -19.58
N GLY A 113 -20.75 8.33 -20.80
CA GLY A 113 -19.41 7.79 -21.05
C GLY A 113 -19.42 6.58 -21.99
N LEU A 114 -18.26 5.95 -22.15
CA LEU A 114 -18.08 4.77 -22.99
C LEU A 114 -18.54 3.51 -22.25
N VAL A 115 -19.39 2.71 -22.89
CA VAL A 115 -19.85 1.42 -22.36
C VAL A 115 -19.24 0.30 -23.19
N ILE A 116 -18.66 -0.67 -22.49
CA ILE A 116 -18.04 -1.86 -23.07
C ILE A 116 -18.78 -3.08 -22.52
N ASP A 117 -19.49 -3.78 -23.39
CA ASP A 117 -20.16 -5.04 -23.09
C ASP A 117 -19.28 -6.20 -23.57
N ILE A 118 -18.91 -7.09 -22.67
CA ILE A 118 -18.10 -8.27 -22.96
C ILE A 118 -18.95 -9.51 -22.71
N LEU A 119 -19.13 -10.33 -23.74
CA LEU A 119 -19.84 -11.60 -23.69
C LEU A 119 -18.88 -12.75 -23.98
N ASP A 120 -18.74 -13.68 -23.04
CA ASP A 120 -18.08 -14.96 -23.31
C ASP A 120 -19.07 -15.93 -23.96
N THR A 121 -18.81 -16.29 -25.22
CA THR A 121 -19.64 -17.21 -26.00
C THR A 121 -19.52 -18.68 -25.60
N ASN A 122 -18.51 -19.05 -24.80
CA ASN A 122 -18.35 -20.40 -24.29
C ASN A 122 -19.09 -20.61 -22.95
N THR A 123 -19.00 -19.64 -22.04
CA THR A 123 -19.61 -19.73 -20.70
C THR A 123 -20.99 -19.06 -20.64
N GLY A 124 -21.27 -18.12 -21.55
CA GLY A 124 -22.46 -17.28 -21.55
C GLY A 124 -22.39 -16.12 -20.54
N GLU A 125 -21.24 -15.90 -19.90
CA GLU A 125 -21.07 -14.83 -18.92
C GLU A 125 -20.94 -13.47 -19.61
N GLN A 126 -21.62 -12.47 -19.03
CA GLN A 126 -21.59 -11.10 -19.52
C GLN A 126 -21.03 -10.17 -18.44
N THR A 127 -20.08 -9.33 -18.84
CA THR A 127 -19.50 -8.29 -17.98
C THR A 127 -19.63 -6.95 -18.68
N GLN A 128 -20.12 -5.93 -17.95
CA GLN A 128 -20.24 -4.57 -18.45
C GLN A 128 -19.27 -3.66 -17.72
N VAL A 129 -18.51 -2.87 -18.49
CA VAL A 129 -17.57 -1.88 -17.97
C VAL A 129 -17.98 -0.51 -18.49
N ILE A 130 -18.13 0.44 -17.56
CA ILE A 130 -18.52 1.81 -17.88
C ILE A 130 -17.35 2.74 -17.56
N ILE A 131 -16.88 3.48 -18.55
CA ILE A 131 -15.85 4.50 -18.42
C ILE A 131 -16.55 5.86 -18.49
N PRO A 132 -16.71 6.58 -17.37
CA PRO A 132 -17.34 7.90 -17.37
C PRO A 132 -16.47 8.93 -18.10
N ASN A 133 -17.12 9.90 -18.75
CA ASN A 133 -16.46 11.05 -19.40
C ASN A 133 -15.81 12.02 -18.41
#